data_AF-A0A544XB49-F1
#
_entry.id   AF-A0A544XB49-F1
#
_cell.length_a   1.000
_cell.length_b   1.000
_cell.length_c   1.000
_cell.angle_alpha   90.00
_cell.angle_beta   90.00
_cell.angle_gamma   90.00
#
_symmetry.space_group_name_H-M   'P 1'
#
loop_
_entity.id
_entity.type
_entity.pdbx_description
1 polymer ?
#
loop_
_entity_poly.entity_id
_entity_poly.type
_entity_poly.pdbx_seq_one_letter_code
_entity_poly.pdbx_strand_id
1 'polypeptide(L)'
;MTAPDNAPDNAPGNAADPVPDLIVLPIPTHSPNTHNTSPTSVEEGATTHDSPVETAHAVLEHTLHTLQTYLTDDRLADTRLLLLTHQAVAVNNNDPIDLTTAPLWGLIRTAQTEHPGRIHLIDHDTHPNSLTTLPQATATAHHHNEPHTALRTGTHLTPRLTPHTPQPTEPAQPHTWDPNGTVLITGGLTGIGALLAHHLATHHHIRHLHLAGRRGHNTPGADQLLTDLTTAGAHVTITATDITDPHAVHTLINSIPHDHPLTAVIHAAGITHDTPLATLTPHHLHPVLAPKIDGAYHLHHHTRHHNLAAFILFSSISGLLGGAAQANYAAANTFHDALAHHRHTTGLPATSLAWGLWAHTSTLTTNL
;
A
#
# COMPACT_ATOMS: atom_id res chain seq x y z
N MET A 1 -43.61 47.31 50.92
CA MET A 1 -44.24 46.90 49.65
C MET A 1 -43.34 47.41 48.54
N THR A 2 -42.33 46.61 48.20
CA THR A 2 -41.32 46.86 47.16
C THR A 2 -41.76 46.11 45.92
N ALA A 3 -41.87 46.81 44.78
CA ALA A 3 -42.13 46.19 43.48
C ALA A 3 -40.84 45.57 42.94
N PRO A 4 -40.88 44.40 42.26
CA PRO A 4 -39.73 43.91 41.53
C PRO A 4 -39.71 44.49 40.11
N ASP A 5 -38.51 44.85 39.72
CA ASP A 5 -38.08 45.36 38.43
C ASP A 5 -37.97 44.17 37.44
N ASN A 6 -38.70 44.21 36.33
CA ASN A 6 -38.63 43.20 35.27
C ASN A 6 -37.68 43.72 34.18
N ALA A 7 -36.41 43.32 34.22
CA ALA A 7 -35.50 43.45 33.09
C ALA A 7 -35.63 42.20 32.18
N PRO A 8 -35.69 42.34 30.85
CA PRO A 8 -35.65 41.20 29.96
C PRO A 8 -34.21 40.67 29.85
N ASP A 9 -34.07 39.37 30.11
CA ASP A 9 -32.85 38.60 29.93
C ASP A 9 -32.59 38.40 28.42
N ASN A 10 -31.89 39.36 27.81
CA ASN A 10 -31.33 39.20 26.47
C ASN A 10 -29.96 38.51 26.59
N ALA A 11 -29.98 37.20 26.84
CA ALA A 11 -28.82 36.38 26.56
C ALA A 11 -28.65 36.27 25.03
N PRO A 12 -27.49 36.60 24.44
CA PRO A 12 -27.25 36.32 23.04
C PRO A 12 -27.18 34.80 22.90
N GLY A 13 -28.20 34.23 22.28
CA GLY A 13 -28.14 32.85 21.79
C GLY A 13 -26.90 32.74 20.92
N ASN A 14 -25.97 31.88 21.34
CA ASN A 14 -24.76 31.54 20.60
C ASN A 14 -25.24 30.85 19.31
N ALA A 15 -25.53 31.63 18.26
CA ALA A 15 -25.83 31.10 16.94
C ALA A 15 -24.53 30.46 16.48
N ALA A 16 -24.43 29.14 16.66
CA ALA A 16 -23.32 28.37 16.13
C ALA A 16 -23.22 28.68 14.64
N ASP A 17 -22.00 28.99 14.18
CA ASP A 17 -21.75 29.25 12.76
C ASP A 17 -22.33 28.10 11.92
N PRO A 18 -22.96 28.41 10.78
CA PRO A 18 -23.55 27.39 9.93
C PRO A 18 -22.48 26.38 9.52
N VAL A 19 -22.72 25.10 9.82
CA VAL A 19 -21.83 24.01 9.46
C VAL A 19 -21.88 23.81 7.93
N PRO A 20 -20.73 23.72 7.24
CA PRO A 20 -20.72 23.52 5.80
C PRO A 20 -21.20 22.12 5.41
N ASP A 21 -21.85 22.00 4.25
CA ASP A 21 -22.24 20.70 3.68
C ASP A 21 -21.02 19.89 3.17
N LEU A 22 -19.89 20.55 2.94
CA LEU A 22 -18.65 19.96 2.40
C LEU A 22 -17.40 20.57 3.04
N ILE A 23 -16.50 19.72 3.51
CA ILE A 23 -15.13 20.06 3.92
C ILE A 23 -14.18 19.45 2.90
N VAL A 24 -13.27 20.27 2.38
CA VAL A 24 -12.20 19.84 1.47
C VAL A 24 -10.89 19.81 2.23
N LEU A 25 -10.23 18.66 2.25
CA LEU A 25 -8.96 18.43 2.93
C LEU A 25 -7.86 18.08 1.92
N PRO A 26 -6.97 19.02 1.58
CA PRO A 26 -5.78 18.72 0.81
C PRO A 26 -4.81 17.85 1.61
N ILE A 27 -4.40 16.72 1.03
CA ILE A 27 -3.32 15.91 1.56
C ILE A 27 -1.99 16.52 1.09
N PRO A 28 -1.08 16.91 2.02
CA PRO A 28 0.20 17.46 1.64
C PRO A 28 1.02 16.45 0.83
N THR A 29 1.57 16.90 -0.28
CA THR A 29 2.64 16.16 -0.98
C THR A 29 3.97 16.49 -0.31
N HIS A 30 4.76 15.49 0.09
CA HIS A 30 6.17 15.73 0.31
C HIS A 30 6.84 15.94 -1.06
N SER A 31 7.14 17.19 -1.39
CA SER A 31 8.11 17.45 -2.45
C SER A 31 9.50 17.08 -1.92
N PRO A 32 10.25 16.17 -2.55
CA PRO A 32 11.66 16.04 -2.21
C PRO A 32 12.31 17.40 -2.50
N ASN A 33 12.94 17.99 -1.48
CA ASN A 33 13.60 19.29 -1.56
C ASN A 33 14.35 19.47 -2.88
N THR A 34 13.91 20.42 -3.71
CA THR A 34 14.72 20.96 -4.81
C THR A 34 15.80 21.85 -4.21
N HIS A 35 16.81 21.25 -3.56
CA HIS A 35 18.05 21.95 -3.31
C HIS A 35 18.92 21.86 -4.56
N ASN A 36 18.92 22.98 -5.28
CA ASN A 36 19.94 23.37 -6.23
C ASN A 36 21.32 23.33 -5.54
N THR A 37 22.11 22.29 -5.79
CA THR A 37 23.55 22.30 -5.52
C THR A 37 24.33 21.64 -6.65
N SER A 38 25.23 22.43 -7.24
CA SER A 38 26.27 22.02 -8.19
C SER A 38 27.15 20.88 -7.64
N PRO A 39 27.86 20.14 -8.51
CA PRO A 39 28.50 18.89 -8.12
C PRO A 39 29.87 19.13 -7.49
N THR A 40 30.00 18.89 -6.19
CA THR A 40 31.30 18.66 -5.55
C THR A 40 31.18 17.63 -4.43
N SER A 41 31.83 16.48 -4.68
CA SER A 41 32.57 15.63 -3.75
C SER A 41 31.87 14.99 -2.54
N VAL A 42 31.77 13.66 -2.67
CA VAL A 42 31.68 12.57 -1.68
C VAL A 42 31.97 12.95 -0.21
N GLU A 43 30.95 12.78 0.65
CA GLU A 43 31.11 12.41 2.07
C GLU A 43 30.00 11.42 2.47
N GLU A 44 30.43 10.26 2.99
CA GLU A 44 29.60 9.26 3.66
C GLU A 44 29.09 9.82 4.99
N GLY A 45 27.79 10.06 5.06
CA GLY A 45 27.06 10.41 6.27
C GLY A 45 25.58 10.42 5.94
N ALA A 46 24.89 9.32 6.22
CA ALA A 46 23.45 9.20 6.02
C ALA A 46 22.71 10.21 6.91
N THR A 47 22.38 11.37 6.36
CA THR A 47 21.45 12.32 6.95
C THR A 47 20.03 11.91 6.58
N THR A 48 19.16 11.87 7.60
CA THR A 48 17.74 11.53 7.57
C THR A 48 16.94 12.51 6.70
N HIS A 49 16.89 12.25 5.40
CA HIS A 49 16.00 12.98 4.49
C HIS A 49 15.00 12.02 3.84
N ASP A 50 13.77 12.06 4.35
CA ASP A 50 12.49 11.60 3.80
C ASP A 50 12.54 10.29 3.00
N SER A 51 12.56 9.15 3.69
CA SER A 51 12.23 7.87 3.07
C SER A 51 10.74 7.89 2.67
N PRO A 52 10.36 7.56 1.41
CA PRO A 52 8.95 7.49 1.00
C PRO A 52 8.08 6.62 1.90
N VAL A 53 8.69 5.62 2.54
CA VAL A 53 8.07 4.72 3.52
C VAL A 53 7.69 5.47 4.80
N GLU A 54 8.63 6.22 5.39
CA GLU A 54 8.39 7.00 6.62
C GLU A 54 7.29 8.04 6.38
N THR A 55 7.34 8.72 5.22
CA THR A 55 6.28 9.66 4.83
C THR A 55 4.94 8.95 4.67
N ALA A 56 4.89 7.79 4.02
CA ALA A 56 3.64 7.03 3.86
C ALA A 56 3.02 6.67 5.21
N HIS A 57 3.84 6.24 6.17
CA HIS A 57 3.40 5.96 7.53
C HIS A 57 2.83 7.21 8.23
N ALA A 58 3.55 8.33 8.19
CA ALA A 58 3.12 9.58 8.82
C ALA A 58 1.81 10.12 8.20
N VAL A 59 1.69 10.06 6.87
CA VAL A 59 0.48 10.50 6.15
C VAL A 59 -0.72 9.62 6.48
N LEU A 60 -0.53 8.29 6.54
CA LEU A 60 -1.59 7.35 6.95
C LEU A 60 -2.05 7.59 8.39
N GLU A 61 -1.13 7.77 9.33
CA GLU A 61 -1.43 8.03 10.73
C GLU A 61 -2.16 9.36 10.92
N HIS A 62 -1.65 10.43 10.31
CA HIS A 62 -2.29 11.73 10.37
C HIS A 62 -3.70 11.70 9.79
N THR A 63 -3.87 11.09 8.61
CA THR A 63 -5.20 11.01 7.98
C THR A 63 -6.16 10.15 8.79
N LEU A 64 -5.69 9.05 9.39
CA LEU A 64 -6.50 8.24 10.29
C LEU A 64 -7.03 9.07 11.46
N HIS A 65 -6.16 9.85 12.11
CA HIS A 65 -6.56 10.74 13.21
C HIS A 65 -7.58 11.80 12.75
N THR A 66 -7.38 12.40 11.57
CA THR A 66 -8.32 13.36 11.00
C THR A 66 -9.68 12.74 10.72
N LEU A 67 -9.72 11.53 10.14
CA LEU A 67 -10.97 10.82 9.89
C LEU A 67 -11.70 10.48 11.18
N GLN A 68 -10.98 9.97 12.20
CA GLN A 68 -11.58 9.65 13.50
C GLN A 68 -12.19 10.90 14.13
N THR A 69 -11.45 12.01 14.15
CA THR A 69 -11.94 13.30 14.67
C THR A 69 -13.19 13.74 13.93
N TYR A 70 -13.16 13.75 12.59
CA TYR A 70 -14.30 14.13 11.74
C TYR A 70 -15.53 13.23 11.96
N LEU A 71 -15.35 11.92 12.05
CA LEU A 71 -16.44 10.95 12.17
C LEU A 71 -17.08 10.95 13.57
N THR A 72 -16.34 11.35 14.60
CA THR A 72 -16.86 11.44 15.98
C THR A 72 -17.49 12.80 16.33
N ASP A 73 -17.38 13.79 15.46
CA ASP A 73 -17.96 15.11 15.69
C ASP A 73 -19.43 15.15 15.21
N ASP A 74 -20.37 15.07 16.15
CA ASP A 74 -21.81 15.09 15.86
C ASP A 74 -22.26 16.34 15.09
N ARG A 75 -21.53 17.46 15.21
CA ARG A 75 -21.83 18.68 14.45
C ARG A 75 -21.61 18.48 12.95
N LEU A 76 -20.76 17.54 12.55
CA LEU A 76 -20.38 17.25 11.17
C LEU A 76 -21.13 16.03 10.60
N ALA A 77 -22.21 15.57 11.26
CA ALA A 77 -22.95 14.38 10.86
C ALA A 77 -23.49 14.46 9.42
N ASP A 78 -23.94 15.65 9.01
CA ASP A 78 -24.47 15.93 7.66
C ASP A 78 -23.42 16.53 6.71
N THR A 79 -22.22 16.84 7.21
CA THR A 79 -21.12 17.37 6.40
C THR A 79 -20.39 16.23 5.71
N ARG A 80 -20.09 16.36 4.42
CA ARG A 80 -19.23 15.43 3.70
C ARG A 80 -17.75 15.87 3.78
N LEU A 81 -16.84 14.91 3.95
CA LEU A 81 -15.40 15.15 3.84
C LEU A 81 -14.88 14.71 2.46
N LEU A 82 -14.16 15.58 1.77
CA LEU A 82 -13.51 15.28 0.50
C LEU A 82 -12.01 15.46 0.65
N LEU A 83 -11.25 14.39 0.44
CA LEU A 83 -9.79 14.40 0.51
C LEU A 83 -9.23 14.61 -0.90
N LEU A 84 -8.29 15.55 -1.04
CA LEU A 84 -7.56 15.79 -2.28
C LEU A 84 -6.19 15.15 -2.19
N THR A 85 -5.92 14.18 -3.07
CA THR A 85 -4.59 13.61 -3.26
C THR A 85 -3.98 14.10 -4.58
N HIS A 86 -2.67 13.96 -4.72
CA HIS A 86 -1.97 14.35 -5.94
C HIS A 86 -1.14 13.17 -6.44
N GLN A 87 -1.45 12.70 -7.67
CA GLN A 87 -0.79 11.56 -8.30
C GLN A 87 -0.73 10.30 -7.41
N ALA A 88 -1.66 10.12 -6.48
CA ALA A 88 -1.77 8.93 -5.64
C ALA A 88 -2.31 7.71 -6.41
N VAL A 89 -2.89 7.93 -7.59
CA VAL A 89 -3.36 6.88 -8.50
C VAL A 89 -2.85 7.12 -9.92
N ALA A 90 -2.60 6.05 -10.67
CA ALA A 90 -2.31 6.13 -12.10
C ALA A 90 -3.59 5.84 -12.91
N VAL A 91 -3.82 6.61 -13.98
CA VAL A 91 -4.92 6.33 -14.93
C VAL A 91 -4.41 5.77 -16.25
N ASN A 92 -3.12 5.95 -16.55
CA ASN A 92 -2.40 5.35 -17.67
C ASN A 92 -1.14 4.62 -17.20
N ASN A 93 -0.64 3.70 -18.02
CA ASN A 93 0.55 2.88 -17.71
C ASN A 93 1.83 3.67 -17.45
N ASN A 94 1.93 4.91 -17.96
CA ASN A 94 3.13 5.75 -17.85
C ASN A 94 2.96 6.90 -16.86
N ASP A 95 1.79 7.02 -16.21
CA ASP A 95 1.57 8.11 -15.26
C ASP A 95 2.51 7.94 -14.05
N PRO A 96 3.14 9.00 -13.53
CA PRO A 96 3.83 8.92 -12.26
C PRO A 96 2.83 8.59 -11.14
N ILE A 97 3.31 7.88 -10.12
CA ILE A 97 2.55 7.58 -8.91
C ILE A 97 3.35 7.97 -7.67
N ASP A 98 2.70 8.69 -6.75
CA ASP A 98 3.25 9.08 -5.47
C ASP A 98 3.07 7.96 -4.44
N LEU A 99 4.16 7.25 -4.16
CA LEU A 99 4.18 6.15 -3.20
C LEU A 99 3.89 6.60 -1.76
N THR A 100 4.04 7.89 -1.44
CA THR A 100 3.81 8.42 -0.09
C THR A 100 2.33 8.58 0.22
N THR A 101 1.51 8.90 -0.78
CA THR A 101 0.07 9.16 -0.62
C THR A 101 -0.82 8.08 -1.23
N ALA A 102 -0.33 7.27 -2.17
CA ALA A 102 -1.08 6.14 -2.75
C ALA A 102 -1.75 5.21 -1.72
N PRO A 103 -1.10 4.82 -0.61
CA PRO A 103 -1.70 3.93 0.40
C PRO A 103 -3.00 4.48 1.03
N LEU A 104 -3.18 5.81 1.07
CA LEU A 104 -4.38 6.44 1.60
C LEU A 104 -5.64 5.97 0.90
N TRP A 105 -5.57 5.69 -0.40
CA TRP A 105 -6.71 5.21 -1.16
C TRP A 105 -7.26 3.88 -0.63
N GLY A 106 -6.38 2.99 -0.14
CA GLY A 106 -6.81 1.76 0.53
C GLY A 106 -7.49 2.03 1.87
N LEU A 107 -6.87 2.86 2.71
CA LEU A 107 -7.42 3.26 4.02
C LEU A 107 -8.81 3.90 3.88
N ILE A 108 -8.95 4.83 2.93
CA ILE A 108 -10.18 5.59 2.71
C ILE A 108 -11.29 4.72 2.12
N ARG A 109 -10.97 3.77 1.23
CA ARG A 109 -11.98 2.81 0.74
C ARG A 109 -12.59 1.98 1.88
N THR A 110 -11.79 1.58 2.86
CA THR A 110 -12.32 0.96 4.07
C THR A 110 -13.16 1.94 4.89
N ALA A 111 -12.69 3.17 5.09
CA ALA A 111 -13.48 4.19 5.79
C ALA A 111 -14.84 4.47 5.12
N GLN A 112 -14.90 4.46 3.79
CA GLN A 112 -16.14 4.59 3.01
C GLN A 112 -17.05 3.36 3.15
N THR A 113 -16.48 2.17 3.35
CA THR A 113 -17.24 0.95 3.64
C THR A 113 -17.89 1.03 5.03
N GLU A 114 -17.15 1.53 6.02
CA GLU A 114 -17.65 1.70 7.40
C GLU A 114 -18.59 2.90 7.55
N HIS A 115 -18.41 3.95 6.75
CA HIS A 115 -19.19 5.19 6.79
C HIS A 115 -19.67 5.61 5.37
N PRO A 116 -20.67 4.92 4.80
CA PRO A 116 -21.12 5.16 3.43
C PRO A 116 -21.58 6.61 3.19
N GLY A 117 -21.12 7.20 2.07
CA GLY A 117 -21.53 8.54 1.62
C GLY A 117 -20.93 9.73 2.39
N ARG A 118 -20.11 9.48 3.42
CA ARG A 118 -19.50 10.52 4.26
C ARG A 118 -18.16 11.03 3.73
N ILE A 119 -17.43 10.21 2.98
CA ILE A 119 -16.05 10.48 2.59
C ILE A 119 -15.87 10.30 1.07
N HIS A 120 -15.29 11.28 0.39
CA HIS A 120 -14.95 11.25 -1.04
C HIS A 120 -13.45 11.48 -1.28
N LEU A 121 -12.93 11.00 -2.42
CA LEU A 121 -11.55 11.23 -2.87
C LEU A 121 -11.53 11.89 -4.25
N ILE A 122 -10.68 12.89 -4.41
CA ILE A 122 -10.26 13.38 -5.73
C ILE A 122 -8.74 13.35 -5.80
N ASP A 123 -8.20 12.66 -6.80
CA ASP A 123 -6.78 12.71 -7.11
C ASP A 123 -6.51 13.58 -8.33
N HIS A 124 -5.58 14.54 -8.26
CA HIS A 124 -5.29 15.43 -9.39
C HIS A 124 -3.83 15.36 -9.84
N ASP A 125 -3.55 15.82 -11.06
CA ASP A 125 -2.20 16.11 -11.53
C ASP A 125 -1.83 17.60 -11.32
N THR A 126 -0.63 18.00 -11.73
CA THR A 126 -0.17 19.40 -11.72
C THR A 126 -0.60 20.19 -12.96
N HIS A 127 -1.38 19.61 -13.88
CA HIS A 127 -1.69 20.28 -15.13
C HIS A 127 -2.56 21.52 -14.87
N PRO A 128 -2.28 22.69 -15.48
CA PRO A 128 -3.03 23.92 -15.23
C PRO A 128 -4.55 23.75 -15.36
N ASN A 129 -5.01 23.03 -16.39
CA ASN A 129 -6.44 22.73 -16.58
C ASN A 129 -7.06 21.96 -15.41
N SER A 130 -6.32 21.03 -14.78
CA SER A 130 -6.81 20.31 -13.61
C SER A 130 -6.90 21.25 -12.42
N LEU A 131 -5.87 22.07 -12.19
CA LEU A 131 -5.87 23.03 -11.08
C LEU A 131 -7.00 24.06 -11.20
N THR A 132 -7.29 24.55 -12.42
CA THR A 132 -8.38 25.51 -12.65
C THR A 132 -9.76 24.88 -12.52
N THR A 133 -9.92 23.60 -12.86
CA THR A 133 -11.22 22.88 -12.79
C THR A 133 -11.46 22.16 -11.47
N LEU A 134 -10.47 22.11 -10.57
CA LEU A 134 -10.56 21.41 -9.29
C LEU A 134 -11.79 21.83 -8.44
N PRO A 135 -12.16 23.12 -8.30
CA PRO A 135 -13.38 23.50 -7.58
C PRO A 135 -14.66 22.92 -8.23
N GLN A 136 -14.71 22.89 -9.56
CA GLN A 136 -15.83 22.30 -10.30
C GLN A 136 -15.86 20.77 -10.13
N ALA A 137 -14.71 20.11 -10.12
CA ALA A 137 -14.59 18.69 -9.84
C ALA A 137 -15.11 18.33 -8.44
N THR A 138 -14.71 19.08 -7.43
CA THR A 138 -15.20 18.96 -6.05
C THR A 138 -16.71 19.11 -5.97
N ALA A 139 -17.28 20.16 -6.58
CA ALA A 139 -18.72 20.37 -6.61
C ALA A 139 -19.47 19.24 -7.34
N THR A 140 -18.91 18.77 -8.47
CA THR A 140 -19.50 17.68 -9.27
C THR A 140 -19.52 16.37 -8.51
N ALA A 141 -18.40 15.99 -7.88
CA ALA A 141 -18.29 14.77 -7.09
C ALA A 141 -19.27 14.79 -5.90
N HIS A 142 -19.36 15.93 -5.21
CA HIS A 142 -20.32 16.12 -4.13
C HIS A 142 -21.78 15.99 -4.61
N HIS A 143 -22.16 16.69 -5.68
CA HIS A 143 -23.53 16.69 -6.20
C HIS A 143 -23.98 15.31 -6.70
N HIS A 144 -23.10 14.56 -7.38
CA HIS A 144 -23.43 13.25 -7.94
C HIS A 144 -23.16 12.08 -6.98
N ASN A 145 -22.71 12.37 -5.76
CA ASN A 145 -22.26 11.38 -4.80
C ASN A 145 -21.21 10.40 -5.39
N GLU A 146 -20.25 10.94 -6.15
CA GLU A 146 -19.18 10.14 -6.77
C GLU A 146 -18.02 9.98 -5.78
N PRO A 147 -17.80 8.78 -5.19
CA PRO A 147 -16.85 8.60 -4.08
C PRO A 147 -15.38 8.71 -4.49
N HIS A 148 -15.05 8.49 -5.76
CA HIS A 148 -13.69 8.49 -6.27
C HIS A 148 -13.62 9.22 -7.61
N THR A 149 -12.72 10.19 -7.76
CA THR A 149 -12.44 10.83 -9.05
C THR A 149 -10.94 11.01 -9.24
N ALA A 150 -10.45 10.83 -10.46
CA ALA A 150 -9.14 11.27 -10.89
C ALA A 150 -9.30 12.41 -11.91
N LEU A 151 -8.56 13.51 -11.70
CA LEU A 151 -8.53 14.67 -12.58
C LEU A 151 -7.19 14.69 -13.32
N ARG A 152 -7.23 14.57 -14.64
CA ARG A 152 -6.04 14.51 -15.50
C ARG A 152 -6.18 15.45 -16.68
N THR A 153 -5.29 16.42 -16.79
CA THR A 153 -5.34 17.46 -17.81
C THR A 153 -6.71 18.17 -17.93
N GLY A 154 -7.46 18.27 -16.83
CA GLY A 154 -8.83 18.80 -16.76
C GLY A 154 -9.95 17.80 -17.07
N THR A 155 -9.62 16.53 -17.34
CA THR A 155 -10.61 15.46 -17.58
C THR A 155 -10.93 14.71 -16.29
N HIS A 156 -12.22 14.54 -16.00
CA HIS A 156 -12.69 13.78 -14.85
C HIS A 156 -12.82 12.30 -15.22
N LEU A 157 -12.22 11.43 -14.40
CA LEU A 157 -12.20 9.99 -14.59
C LEU A 157 -12.67 9.31 -13.32
N THR A 158 -13.46 8.24 -13.47
CA THR A 158 -13.97 7.47 -12.35
C THR A 158 -13.50 6.03 -12.45
N PRO A 159 -12.93 5.43 -11.38
CA PRO A 159 -12.47 4.05 -11.43
C PRO A 159 -13.64 3.08 -11.63
N ARG A 160 -13.41 2.05 -12.44
CA ARG A 160 -14.34 0.94 -12.66
C ARG A 160 -13.58 -0.38 -12.68
N LEU A 161 -14.09 -1.37 -11.95
CA LEU A 161 -13.62 -2.74 -12.06
C LEU A 161 -14.24 -3.37 -13.31
N THR A 162 -13.43 -3.96 -14.17
CA THR A 162 -13.89 -4.63 -15.40
C THR A 162 -13.34 -6.05 -15.46
N PRO A 163 -14.08 -7.02 -16.01
CA PRO A 163 -13.54 -8.34 -16.28
C PRO A 163 -12.33 -8.24 -17.21
N HIS A 164 -11.18 -8.75 -16.78
CA HIS A 164 -10.02 -8.84 -17.65
C HIS A 164 -10.17 -10.06 -18.57
N THR A 165 -10.32 -9.81 -19.87
CA THR A 165 -10.18 -10.86 -20.89
C THR A 165 -8.75 -10.82 -21.39
N PRO A 166 -7.96 -11.89 -21.20
CA PRO A 166 -6.61 -11.95 -21.76
C PRO A 166 -6.69 -11.67 -23.26
N GLN A 167 -6.07 -10.59 -23.71
CA GLN A 167 -5.89 -10.39 -25.14
C GLN A 167 -4.91 -11.49 -25.61
N PRO A 168 -5.19 -12.17 -26.73
CA PRO A 168 -4.18 -12.99 -27.38
C PRO A 168 -3.09 -12.05 -27.89
N THR A 169 -2.11 -11.74 -27.04
CA THR A 169 -0.86 -11.17 -27.48
C THR A 169 -0.14 -12.21 -28.33
N GLU A 170 0.66 -11.77 -29.31
CA GLU A 170 1.78 -12.61 -29.78
C GLU A 170 2.44 -13.21 -28.54
N PRO A 171 2.87 -14.49 -28.57
CA PRO A 171 3.50 -15.09 -27.40
C PRO A 171 4.67 -14.18 -27.02
N ALA A 172 4.45 -13.32 -26.03
CA ALA A 172 5.51 -12.62 -25.35
C ALA A 172 6.45 -13.75 -24.99
N GLN A 173 7.71 -13.67 -25.43
CA GLN A 173 8.67 -14.67 -25.01
C GLN A 173 8.49 -14.78 -23.51
N PRO A 174 8.05 -15.94 -22.98
CA PRO A 174 7.85 -16.06 -21.55
C PRO A 174 9.15 -15.55 -20.96
N HIS A 175 9.09 -14.61 -20.02
CA HIS A 175 10.28 -14.26 -19.26
C HIS A 175 10.70 -15.56 -18.59
N THR A 176 11.55 -16.32 -19.27
CA THR A 176 11.90 -17.67 -18.91
C THR A 176 12.69 -17.52 -17.65
N TRP A 177 12.12 -18.00 -16.55
CA TRP A 177 12.81 -18.05 -15.28
C TRP A 177 14.11 -18.80 -15.53
N ASP A 178 15.23 -18.15 -15.21
CA ASP A 178 16.54 -18.78 -15.39
C ASP A 178 16.57 -20.03 -14.51
N PRO A 179 16.69 -21.25 -15.08
CA PRO A 179 16.68 -22.48 -14.30
C PRO A 179 17.84 -22.56 -13.30
N ASN A 180 18.92 -21.80 -13.53
CA ASN A 180 20.07 -21.69 -12.64
C ASN A 180 19.98 -20.49 -11.69
N GLY A 181 18.98 -19.63 -11.85
CA GLY A 181 18.76 -18.45 -11.02
C GLY A 181 18.07 -18.77 -9.70
N THR A 182 18.31 -17.94 -8.69
CA THR A 182 17.68 -18.01 -7.38
C THR A 182 16.38 -17.21 -7.35
N VAL A 183 15.34 -17.82 -6.77
CA VAL A 183 14.08 -17.17 -6.44
C VAL A 183 14.02 -16.88 -4.93
N LEU A 184 13.98 -15.60 -4.58
CA LEU A 184 13.79 -15.16 -3.19
C LEU A 184 12.31 -15.07 -2.86
N ILE A 185 11.86 -15.76 -1.81
CA ILE A 185 10.49 -15.72 -1.30
C ILE A 185 10.49 -15.22 0.13
N THR A 186 10.04 -13.98 0.34
CA THR A 186 9.83 -13.43 1.69
C THR A 186 8.47 -13.85 2.22
N GLY A 187 8.38 -14.21 3.50
CA GLY A 187 7.22 -14.94 4.02
C GLY A 187 7.13 -16.38 3.50
N GLY A 188 8.21 -16.90 2.91
CA GLY A 188 8.23 -18.17 2.17
C GLY A 188 8.14 -19.44 3.04
N LEU A 189 8.14 -19.30 4.36
CA LEU A 189 8.19 -20.43 5.31
C LEU A 189 6.81 -20.83 5.85
N THR A 190 5.75 -20.06 5.55
CA THR A 190 4.40 -20.30 6.08
C THR A 190 3.32 -19.95 5.06
N GLY A 191 2.11 -20.49 5.24
CA GLY A 191 0.91 -20.09 4.49
C GLY A 191 1.12 -20.10 2.98
N ILE A 192 0.68 -19.02 2.32
CA ILE A 192 0.76 -18.86 0.86
C ILE A 192 2.22 -18.91 0.35
N GLY A 193 3.18 -18.36 1.08
CA GLY A 193 4.59 -18.38 0.68
C GLY A 193 5.17 -19.80 0.60
N ALA A 194 4.84 -20.66 1.57
CA ALA A 194 5.24 -22.06 1.56
C ALA A 194 4.56 -22.87 0.45
N LEU A 195 3.26 -22.63 0.23
CA LEU A 195 2.51 -23.24 -0.88
C LEU A 195 3.12 -22.86 -2.24
N LEU A 196 3.50 -21.60 -2.39
CA LEU A 196 4.14 -21.11 -3.60
C LEU A 196 5.53 -21.72 -3.81
N ALA A 197 6.34 -21.81 -2.75
CA ALA A 197 7.64 -22.48 -2.83
C ALA A 197 7.49 -23.93 -3.32
N HIS A 198 6.49 -24.65 -2.79
CA HIS A 198 6.19 -26.02 -3.23
C HIS A 198 5.74 -26.06 -4.69
N HIS A 199 4.85 -25.14 -5.10
CA HIS A 199 4.37 -25.04 -6.47
C HIS A 199 5.51 -24.76 -7.47
N LEU A 200 6.42 -23.85 -7.12
CA LEU A 200 7.59 -23.50 -7.94
C LEU A 200 8.54 -24.68 -8.10
N ALA A 201 8.82 -25.43 -7.03
CA ALA A 201 9.70 -26.60 -7.09
C ALA A 201 9.08 -27.76 -7.90
N THR A 202 7.78 -28.03 -7.70
CA THR A 202 7.12 -29.23 -8.24
C THR A 202 6.58 -29.04 -9.66
N HIS A 203 5.97 -27.89 -9.96
CA HIS A 203 5.32 -27.63 -11.24
C HIS A 203 6.15 -26.79 -12.20
N HIS A 204 6.98 -25.89 -11.67
CA HIS A 204 7.86 -25.03 -12.48
C HIS A 204 9.33 -25.46 -12.44
N HIS A 205 9.66 -26.49 -11.67
CA HIS A 205 11.00 -27.06 -11.56
C HIS A 205 12.10 -26.05 -11.19
N ILE A 206 11.75 -25.00 -10.45
CA ILE A 206 12.72 -24.04 -9.92
C ILE A 206 13.66 -24.77 -8.97
N ARG A 207 14.97 -24.64 -9.20
CA ARG A 207 16.00 -25.38 -8.48
C ARG A 207 16.63 -24.62 -7.33
N HIS A 208 16.65 -23.29 -7.34
CA HIS A 208 17.28 -22.49 -6.28
C HIS A 208 16.24 -21.61 -5.61
N LEU A 209 15.87 -21.96 -4.38
CA LEU A 209 14.90 -21.23 -3.57
C LEU A 209 15.60 -20.62 -2.35
N HIS A 210 15.38 -19.33 -2.13
CA HIS A 210 15.81 -18.66 -0.92
C HIS A 210 14.57 -18.23 -0.14
N LEU A 211 14.31 -18.88 0.99
CA LEU A 211 13.14 -18.61 1.82
C LEU A 211 13.56 -17.70 2.99
N ALA A 212 12.96 -16.52 3.06
CA ALA A 212 13.26 -15.53 4.08
C ALA A 212 12.05 -15.26 4.97
N GLY A 213 12.31 -15.13 6.28
CA GLY A 213 11.34 -14.69 7.26
C GLY A 213 11.95 -14.57 8.65
N ARG A 214 11.36 -13.77 9.53
CA ARG A 214 11.96 -13.37 10.83
C ARG A 214 12.51 -14.53 11.68
N ARG A 215 11.82 -15.68 11.68
CA ARG A 215 12.21 -16.86 12.49
C ARG A 215 13.21 -17.79 11.79
N GLY A 216 13.36 -17.71 10.46
CA GLY A 216 14.18 -18.64 9.69
C GLY A 216 13.84 -20.11 10.01
N HIS A 217 14.86 -20.91 10.30
CA HIS A 217 14.73 -22.31 10.73
C HIS A 217 13.87 -22.52 11.99
N ASN A 218 13.72 -21.51 12.85
CA ASN A 218 12.85 -21.59 14.03
C ASN A 218 11.36 -21.42 13.68
N THR A 219 10.99 -21.33 12.41
CA THR A 219 9.59 -21.32 11.98
C THR A 219 9.00 -22.72 12.13
N PRO A 220 7.86 -22.89 12.83
CA PRO A 220 7.19 -24.19 12.90
C PRO A 220 6.90 -24.75 11.50
N GLY A 221 7.37 -25.98 11.24
CA GLY A 221 7.25 -26.63 9.94
C GLY A 221 8.37 -26.33 8.93
N ALA A 222 9.37 -25.50 9.27
CA ALA A 222 10.47 -25.17 8.36
C ALA A 222 11.27 -26.40 7.91
N ASP A 223 11.62 -27.31 8.84
CA ASP A 223 12.41 -28.50 8.51
C ASP A 223 11.65 -29.48 7.61
N GLN A 224 10.34 -29.58 7.81
CA GLN A 224 9.48 -30.38 6.93
C GLN A 224 9.42 -29.76 5.54
N LEU A 225 9.16 -28.44 5.44
CA LEU A 225 9.13 -27.73 4.17
C LEU A 225 10.47 -27.84 3.42
N LEU A 226 11.60 -27.71 4.13
CA LEU A 226 12.93 -27.91 3.59
C LEU A 226 13.09 -29.32 3.00
N THR A 227 12.68 -30.34 3.75
CA THR A 227 12.73 -31.74 3.32
C THR A 227 11.89 -31.99 2.07
N ASP A 228 10.65 -31.46 2.05
CA ASP A 228 9.72 -31.63 0.94
C ASP A 228 10.24 -30.97 -0.35
N LEU A 229 10.74 -29.74 -0.25
CA LEU A 229 11.31 -29.01 -1.37
C LEU A 229 12.61 -29.66 -1.88
N THR A 230 13.46 -30.14 -0.97
CA THR A 230 14.67 -30.87 -1.35
C THR A 230 14.35 -32.18 -2.05
N THR A 231 13.32 -32.90 -1.59
CA THR A 231 12.82 -34.12 -2.24
C THR A 231 12.25 -33.83 -3.63
N ALA A 232 11.63 -32.66 -3.82
CA ALA A 232 11.20 -32.17 -5.13
C ALA A 232 12.36 -31.70 -6.05
N GLY A 233 13.61 -31.76 -5.55
CA GLY A 233 14.82 -31.45 -6.29
C GLY A 233 15.22 -29.97 -6.25
N ALA A 234 14.77 -29.20 -5.25
CA ALA A 234 15.23 -27.83 -5.03
C ALA A 234 16.37 -27.77 -4.02
N HIS A 235 17.36 -26.92 -4.29
CA HIS A 235 18.32 -26.39 -3.33
C HIS A 235 17.67 -25.23 -2.59
N VAL A 236 17.50 -25.38 -1.27
CA VAL A 236 16.79 -24.39 -0.45
C VAL A 236 17.73 -23.78 0.57
N THR A 237 17.84 -22.45 0.55
CA THR A 237 18.48 -21.65 1.59
C THR A 237 17.39 -21.03 2.45
N ILE A 238 17.48 -21.18 3.77
CA ILE A 238 16.58 -20.51 4.72
C ILE A 238 17.38 -19.45 5.48
N THR A 239 16.87 -18.22 5.49
CA THR A 239 17.52 -17.13 6.25
C THR A 239 16.51 -16.46 7.19
N ALA A 240 16.93 -16.34 8.45
CA ALA A 240 16.24 -15.50 9.42
C ALA A 240 16.52 -14.04 9.06
N THR A 241 15.49 -13.33 8.58
CA THR A 241 15.61 -11.93 8.14
C THR A 241 14.35 -11.18 8.53
N ASP A 242 14.53 -10.03 9.18
CA ASP A 242 13.47 -9.02 9.24
C ASP A 242 13.54 -8.15 8.00
N ILE A 243 12.51 -8.21 7.17
CA ILE A 243 12.47 -7.50 5.90
C ILE A 243 12.14 -6.01 6.08
N THR A 244 11.70 -5.61 7.27
CA THR A 244 11.53 -4.19 7.63
C THR A 244 12.84 -3.52 8.03
N ASP A 245 13.95 -4.25 8.14
CA ASP A 245 15.27 -3.70 8.36
C ASP A 245 16.03 -3.61 7.01
N PRO A 246 16.36 -2.41 6.52
CA PRO A 246 17.05 -2.26 5.23
C PRO A 246 18.44 -2.93 5.23
N HIS A 247 19.16 -2.91 6.35
CA HIS A 247 20.48 -3.56 6.46
C HIS A 247 20.36 -5.09 6.41
N ALA A 248 19.33 -5.64 7.05
CA ALA A 248 19.06 -7.07 6.99
C ALA A 248 18.65 -7.52 5.59
N VAL A 249 17.86 -6.73 4.86
CA VAL A 249 17.51 -7.00 3.45
C VAL A 249 18.74 -6.92 2.54
N HIS A 250 19.61 -5.93 2.74
CA HIS A 250 20.87 -5.83 2.01
C HIS A 250 21.74 -7.08 2.21
N THR A 251 21.90 -7.50 3.47
CA THR A 251 22.67 -8.69 3.83
C THR A 251 22.06 -9.97 3.22
N LEU A 252 20.73 -10.09 3.26
CA LEU A 252 20.01 -11.19 2.65
C LEU A 252 20.30 -11.29 1.14
N ILE A 253 20.16 -10.18 0.41
CA ILE A 253 20.38 -10.16 -1.04
C ILE A 253 21.84 -10.46 -1.39
N ASN A 254 22.80 -9.90 -0.66
CA ASN A 254 24.23 -10.15 -0.89
C ASN A 254 24.68 -11.56 -0.52
N SER A 255 23.90 -12.30 0.27
CA SER A 255 24.20 -13.70 0.60
C SER A 255 23.89 -14.68 -0.54
N ILE A 256 23.20 -14.22 -1.59
CA ILE A 256 22.84 -15.05 -2.75
C ILE A 256 24.08 -15.33 -3.60
N PRO A 257 24.42 -16.60 -3.90
CA PRO A 257 25.62 -16.95 -4.65
C PRO A 257 25.66 -16.34 -6.06
N HIS A 258 26.85 -15.91 -6.50
CA HIS A 258 27.03 -15.39 -7.86
C HIS A 258 26.82 -16.44 -8.96
N ASP A 259 27.13 -17.71 -8.67
CA ASP A 259 26.92 -18.83 -9.62
C ASP A 259 25.42 -19.14 -9.82
N HIS A 260 24.57 -18.71 -8.89
CA HIS A 260 23.12 -18.86 -8.91
C HIS A 260 22.45 -17.52 -8.59
N PRO A 261 22.56 -16.52 -9.48
CA PRO A 261 22.22 -15.14 -9.16
C PRO A 261 20.73 -14.96 -8.86
N LEU A 262 20.37 -13.92 -8.12
CA LEU A 262 18.96 -13.55 -7.89
C LEU A 262 18.31 -13.16 -9.21
N THR A 263 17.28 -13.91 -9.61
CA THR A 263 16.52 -13.67 -10.87
C THR A 263 15.05 -13.41 -10.64
N ALA A 264 14.50 -13.74 -9.46
CA ALA A 264 13.14 -13.37 -9.12
C ALA A 264 12.97 -13.09 -7.63
N VAL A 265 12.10 -12.13 -7.32
CA VAL A 265 11.65 -11.84 -5.97
C VAL A 265 10.15 -12.07 -5.90
N ILE A 266 9.72 -12.76 -4.86
CA ILE A 266 8.32 -12.91 -4.49
C ILE A 266 8.14 -12.44 -3.05
N HIS A 267 7.33 -11.41 -2.89
CA HIS A 267 7.04 -10.81 -1.62
C HIS A 267 5.66 -11.24 -1.12
N ALA A 268 5.67 -12.27 -0.26
CA ALA A 268 4.49 -12.81 0.42
C ALA A 268 4.51 -12.56 1.94
N ALA A 269 5.45 -11.76 2.43
CA ALA A 269 5.47 -11.36 3.83
C ALA A 269 4.32 -10.38 4.12
N GLY A 270 3.61 -10.63 5.21
CA GLY A 270 2.49 -9.80 5.63
C GLY A 270 1.77 -10.41 6.81
N ILE A 271 1.09 -9.57 7.56
CA ILE A 271 0.17 -9.97 8.62
C ILE A 271 -1.13 -9.19 8.45
N THR A 272 -2.19 -9.64 9.10
CA THR A 272 -3.45 -8.91 9.24
C THR A 272 -3.68 -8.58 10.70
N HIS A 273 -4.39 -7.48 10.94
CA HIS A 273 -4.88 -7.12 12.26
C HIS A 273 -6.13 -6.28 12.07
N ASP A 274 -7.26 -6.96 11.89
CA ASP A 274 -8.53 -6.31 11.58
C ASP A 274 -9.00 -5.52 12.81
N THR A 275 -9.24 -4.22 12.61
CA THR A 275 -9.67 -3.29 13.65
C THR A 275 -10.56 -2.21 13.02
N PRO A 276 -11.77 -1.97 13.55
CA PRO A 276 -12.65 -0.90 13.07
C PRO A 276 -11.92 0.44 13.03
N LEU A 277 -12.23 1.28 12.03
CA LEU A 277 -11.58 2.57 11.84
C LEU A 277 -11.62 3.44 13.10
N ALA A 278 -12.74 3.43 13.81
CA ALA A 278 -12.97 4.20 15.03
C ALA A 278 -12.00 3.85 16.19
N THR A 279 -11.45 2.62 16.20
CA THR A 279 -10.55 2.12 17.26
C THR A 279 -9.17 1.75 16.73
N LEU A 280 -8.89 2.00 15.45
CA LEU A 280 -7.60 1.74 14.86
C LEU A 280 -6.58 2.73 15.44
N THR A 281 -5.49 2.20 16.00
CA THR A 281 -4.42 3.01 16.62
C THR A 281 -3.11 2.77 15.89
N PRO A 282 -2.07 3.59 16.10
CA PRO A 282 -0.73 3.32 15.59
C PRO A 282 -0.23 1.90 15.92
N HIS A 283 -0.56 1.37 17.09
CA HIS A 283 -0.18 0.01 17.50
C HIS A 283 -0.79 -1.09 16.61
N HIS A 284 -1.98 -0.86 16.05
CA HIS A 284 -2.62 -1.76 15.09
C HIS A 284 -2.21 -1.46 13.64
N LEU A 285 -1.89 -0.20 13.35
CA LEU A 285 -1.58 0.30 12.01
C LEU A 285 -0.17 -0.12 11.56
N HIS A 286 0.88 0.36 12.23
CA HIS A 286 2.26 0.20 11.76
C HIS A 286 2.70 -1.26 11.61
N PRO A 287 2.36 -2.20 12.50
CA PRO A 287 2.78 -3.60 12.34
C PRO A 287 2.22 -4.29 11.08
N VAL A 288 1.05 -3.88 10.60
CA VAL A 288 0.44 -4.41 9.36
C VAL A 288 1.05 -3.77 8.12
N LEU A 289 1.34 -2.47 8.19
CA LEU A 289 1.98 -1.72 7.12
C LEU A 289 3.43 -2.19 6.90
N ALA A 290 4.21 -2.29 7.97
CA ALA A 290 5.67 -2.45 7.91
C ALA A 290 6.17 -3.58 6.98
N PRO A 291 5.67 -4.84 7.08
CA PRO A 291 6.16 -5.88 6.20
C PRO A 291 5.84 -5.64 4.72
N LYS A 292 4.78 -4.89 4.39
CA LYS A 292 4.30 -4.66 3.03
C LYS A 292 4.75 -3.33 2.43
N ILE A 293 4.97 -2.31 3.26
CA ILE A 293 5.46 -1.01 2.81
C ILE A 293 7.00 -1.01 2.86
N ASP A 294 7.57 -1.02 4.06
CA ASP A 294 9.02 -1.00 4.28
C ASP A 294 9.68 -2.20 3.59
N GLY A 295 9.13 -3.39 3.82
CA GLY A 295 9.63 -4.63 3.23
C GLY A 295 9.71 -4.61 1.72
N ALA A 296 8.61 -4.23 1.06
CA ALA A 296 8.56 -4.16 -0.39
C ALA A 296 9.47 -3.04 -0.94
N TYR A 297 9.56 -1.91 -0.25
CA TYR A 297 10.42 -0.80 -0.65
C TYR A 297 11.91 -1.15 -0.51
N HIS A 298 12.33 -1.80 0.58
CA HIS A 298 13.71 -2.27 0.75
C HIS A 298 14.09 -3.30 -0.32
N LEU A 299 13.20 -4.26 -0.59
CA LEU A 299 13.38 -5.21 -1.69
C LEU A 299 13.50 -4.47 -3.03
N HIS A 300 12.64 -3.49 -3.30
CA HIS A 300 12.74 -2.68 -4.49
C HIS A 300 14.12 -2.00 -4.57
N HIS A 301 14.50 -1.25 -3.54
CA HIS A 301 15.73 -0.46 -3.48
C HIS A 301 16.98 -1.31 -3.76
N HIS A 302 17.12 -2.44 -3.07
CA HIS A 302 18.29 -3.31 -3.17
C HIS A 302 18.29 -4.22 -4.41
N THR A 303 17.18 -4.29 -5.16
CA THR A 303 17.10 -5.10 -6.39
C THR A 303 17.07 -4.29 -7.68
N ARG A 304 17.15 -2.95 -7.63
CA ARG A 304 17.12 -2.09 -8.84
C ARG A 304 18.20 -2.41 -9.87
N HIS A 305 19.35 -2.92 -9.42
CA HIS A 305 20.49 -3.26 -10.28
C HIS A 305 20.51 -4.74 -10.70
N HIS A 306 19.57 -5.55 -10.22
CA HIS A 306 19.49 -6.97 -10.55
C HIS A 306 18.66 -7.17 -11.82
N ASN A 307 19.12 -8.07 -12.70
CA ASN A 307 18.39 -8.46 -13.90
C ASN A 307 17.26 -9.44 -13.55
N LEU A 308 16.24 -8.96 -12.84
CA LEU A 308 15.11 -9.80 -12.44
C LEU A 308 14.23 -10.12 -13.65
N ALA A 309 13.80 -11.38 -13.76
CA ALA A 309 12.70 -11.79 -14.63
C ALA A 309 11.34 -11.46 -13.99
N ALA A 310 11.26 -11.44 -12.66
CA ALA A 310 10.02 -11.19 -11.92
C ALA A 310 10.24 -10.49 -10.57
N PHE A 311 9.35 -9.57 -10.24
CA PHE A 311 9.23 -8.96 -8.91
C PHE A 311 7.75 -8.97 -8.51
N ILE A 312 7.33 -10.00 -7.81
CA ILE A 312 5.92 -10.30 -7.55
C ILE A 312 5.56 -9.85 -6.14
N LEU A 313 4.56 -8.99 -6.04
CA LEU A 313 4.01 -8.48 -4.79
C LEU A 313 2.66 -9.17 -4.53
N PHE A 314 2.52 -9.86 -3.41
CA PHE A 314 1.23 -10.44 -3.01
C PHE A 314 0.40 -9.35 -2.35
N SER A 315 -0.52 -8.78 -3.13
CA SER A 315 -1.51 -7.79 -2.71
C SER A 315 -2.83 -8.49 -2.33
N SER A 316 -3.89 -7.72 -2.13
CA SER A 316 -5.22 -8.18 -1.73
C SER A 316 -6.29 -7.34 -2.38
N ILE A 317 -7.43 -7.97 -2.70
CA ILE A 317 -8.63 -7.27 -3.16
C ILE A 317 -9.10 -6.17 -2.20
N SER A 318 -8.74 -6.25 -0.91
CA SER A 318 -9.00 -5.21 0.08
C SER A 318 -8.37 -3.85 -0.27
N GLY A 319 -7.24 -3.79 -0.97
CA GLY A 319 -6.66 -2.52 -1.45
C GLY A 319 -7.50 -1.85 -2.54
N LEU A 320 -8.22 -2.66 -3.33
CA LEU A 320 -9.04 -2.22 -4.46
C LEU A 320 -10.46 -1.83 -4.06
N LEU A 321 -11.07 -2.59 -3.14
CA LEU A 321 -12.48 -2.43 -2.76
C LEU A 321 -12.67 -1.87 -1.34
N GLY A 322 -11.62 -1.88 -0.51
CA GLY A 322 -11.77 -1.76 0.93
C GLY A 322 -12.26 -3.06 1.56
N GLY A 323 -12.30 -3.07 2.89
CA GLY A 323 -12.92 -4.13 3.68
C GLY A 323 -13.16 -3.61 5.09
N ALA A 324 -14.35 -3.83 5.64
CA ALA A 324 -14.68 -3.35 6.98
C ALA A 324 -13.63 -3.83 8.01
N ALA A 325 -13.15 -2.92 8.86
CA ALA A 325 -12.08 -3.16 9.83
C ALA A 325 -10.70 -3.47 9.22
N GLN A 326 -10.50 -3.30 7.90
CA GLN A 326 -9.23 -3.64 7.22
C GLN A 326 -8.49 -2.40 6.69
N ALA A 327 -8.63 -1.23 7.32
CA ALA A 327 -8.05 0.02 6.82
C ALA A 327 -6.52 -0.02 6.71
N ASN A 328 -5.85 -0.58 7.73
CA ASN A 328 -4.40 -0.82 7.74
C ASN A 328 -3.97 -1.82 6.63
N TYR A 329 -4.68 -2.92 6.49
CA TYR A 329 -4.38 -3.96 5.50
C TYR A 329 -4.66 -3.48 4.07
N ALA A 330 -5.77 -2.78 3.84
CA ALA A 330 -6.10 -2.17 2.55
C ALA A 330 -5.01 -1.17 2.14
N ALA A 331 -4.57 -0.27 3.04
CA ALA A 331 -3.49 0.66 2.77
C ALA A 331 -2.17 -0.04 2.38
N ALA A 332 -1.79 -1.07 3.14
CA ALA A 332 -0.59 -1.86 2.87
C ALA A 332 -0.60 -2.52 1.48
N ASN A 333 -1.76 -3.02 1.04
CA ASN A 333 -1.90 -3.67 -0.27
C ASN A 333 -1.98 -2.64 -1.42
N THR A 334 -2.61 -1.48 -1.19
CA THR A 334 -2.57 -0.38 -2.17
C THR A 334 -1.14 0.12 -2.40
N PHE A 335 -0.26 0.11 -1.38
CA PHE A 335 1.16 0.40 -1.58
C PHE A 335 1.83 -0.60 -2.54
N HIS A 336 1.53 -1.90 -2.43
CA HIS A 336 2.06 -2.91 -3.36
C HIS A 336 1.66 -2.60 -4.81
N ASP A 337 0.39 -2.25 -5.03
CA ASP A 337 -0.12 -1.92 -6.37
C ASP A 337 0.60 -0.68 -6.92
N ALA A 338 0.78 0.34 -6.08
CA ALA A 338 1.49 1.55 -6.45
C ALA A 338 2.99 1.32 -6.70
N LEU A 339 3.65 0.50 -5.90
CA LEU A 339 5.06 0.15 -6.07
C LEU A 339 5.28 -0.65 -7.36
N ALA A 340 4.38 -1.57 -7.70
CA ALA A 340 4.46 -2.29 -8.97
C ALA A 340 4.36 -1.33 -10.16
N HIS A 341 3.41 -0.39 -10.11
CA HIS A 341 3.27 0.65 -11.13
C HIS A 341 4.53 1.52 -11.23
N HIS A 342 5.06 2.00 -10.09
CA HIS A 342 6.28 2.81 -10.02
C HIS A 342 7.50 2.08 -10.63
N ARG A 343 7.62 0.77 -10.39
CA ARG A 343 8.67 -0.06 -11.00
C ARG A 343 8.50 -0.10 -12.53
N HIS A 344 7.30 -0.29 -13.04
CA HIS A 344 7.07 -0.25 -14.49
C HIS A 344 7.43 1.10 -15.11
N THR A 345 7.06 2.23 -14.48
CA THR A 345 7.40 3.57 -14.98
C THR A 345 8.92 3.84 -14.99
N THR A 346 9.69 3.06 -14.24
CA THR A 346 11.16 3.13 -14.19
C THR A 346 11.85 2.00 -14.97
N GLY A 347 11.10 1.27 -15.80
CA GLY A 347 11.64 0.19 -16.65
C GLY A 347 12.00 -1.09 -15.90
N LEU A 348 11.55 -1.24 -14.65
CA LEU A 348 11.78 -2.42 -13.83
C LEU A 348 10.57 -3.37 -13.88
N PRO A 349 10.79 -4.69 -13.88
CA PRO A 349 9.68 -5.65 -13.83
C PRO A 349 9.00 -5.57 -12.47
N ALA A 350 7.67 -5.72 -12.48
CA ALA A 350 6.86 -5.93 -11.29
C ALA A 350 5.54 -6.60 -11.64
N THR A 351 4.88 -7.22 -10.65
CA THR A 351 3.50 -7.66 -10.75
C THR A 351 2.89 -7.60 -9.37
N SER A 352 1.83 -6.83 -9.17
CA SER A 352 1.03 -6.87 -7.94
C SER A 352 -0.20 -7.75 -8.17
N LEU A 353 -0.38 -8.77 -7.34
CA LEU A 353 -1.50 -9.71 -7.43
C LEU A 353 -2.48 -9.47 -6.29
N ALA A 354 -3.61 -8.82 -6.59
CA ALA A 354 -4.67 -8.55 -5.63
C ALA A 354 -5.56 -9.79 -5.42
N TRP A 355 -5.13 -10.68 -4.53
CA TRP A 355 -5.83 -11.93 -4.27
C TRP A 355 -7.14 -11.73 -3.50
N GLY A 356 -8.13 -12.59 -3.81
CA GLY A 356 -9.26 -12.86 -2.92
C GLY A 356 -8.89 -13.88 -1.83
N LEU A 357 -9.90 -14.40 -1.11
CA LEU A 357 -9.69 -15.41 -0.07
C LEU A 357 -9.16 -16.73 -0.65
N TRP A 358 -8.15 -17.33 0.00
CA TRP A 358 -7.60 -18.64 -0.35
C TRP A 358 -8.25 -19.73 0.50
N ALA A 359 -8.65 -20.85 -0.13
CA ALA A 359 -9.39 -21.94 0.52
C ALA A 359 -8.52 -22.82 1.46
N HIS A 360 -7.19 -22.72 1.43
CA HIS A 360 -6.29 -23.58 2.21
C HIS A 360 -5.64 -22.84 3.39
N THR A 361 -5.84 -23.37 4.59
CA THR A 361 -5.13 -23.07 5.86
C THR A 361 -5.43 -21.74 6.55
N SER A 362 -6.66 -21.66 7.04
CA SER A 362 -6.89 -21.05 8.33
C SER A 362 -6.36 -21.99 9.45
N THR A 363 -5.09 -21.81 9.83
CA THR A 363 -4.71 -21.96 11.25
C THR A 363 -5.08 -20.69 12.04
N LEU A 364 -5.89 -19.80 11.45
CA LEU A 364 -6.45 -18.57 12.01
C LEU A 364 -7.88 -18.75 12.55
N THR A 365 -8.47 -19.94 12.45
CA THR A 365 -9.81 -20.30 12.97
C THR A 365 -9.76 -21.56 13.85
N THR A 366 -8.58 -21.93 14.36
CA THR A 366 -8.48 -22.99 15.37
C THR A 366 -8.88 -22.51 16.77
N ASN A 367 -9.19 -21.22 16.93
CA ASN A 367 -9.75 -20.63 18.15
C ASN A 367 -10.94 -19.71 17.84
N LEU A 368 -11.94 -20.25 17.15
CA LEU A 368 -13.31 -19.78 17.27
C LEU A 368 -14.14 -20.81 18.03
#